data_AF-A0A1B6DA72-F1
#
_entry.id   AF-A0A1B6DA72-F1
#
_cell.length_a   1.000
_cell.length_b   1.000
_cell.length_c   1.000
_cell.angle_alpha   90.00
_cell.angle_beta   90.00
_cell.angle_gamma   90.00
#
_symmetry.space_group_name_H-M   'P 1'
#
loop_
_entity.id
_entity.type
_entity.pdbx_description
1 polymer ?
#
loop_
_entity_poly.entity_id
_entity_poly.type
_entity_poly.pdbx_seq_one_letter_code
_entity_poly.pdbx_strand_id
1 'polypeptide(L)'
;MLITSISLLLFFLFTDVSAVNETLKKEALEYLKYLDGATCQWFHDNKILEFQYNANATDENLQMKNDFSNNNYTIEDRDYPWRDLFDDPEILRQAFKYGYLTRLSVYEQSAPVSYQINGLVGKMVDIFTNLKNICRYNGTKKCDLTKKEAKAIFYSSNDLDERNFYWEQILNGLGKNIKPLYSKYVALSNKYAQFFNFSNIADSWKNSYEGPPVDQFESVMLKLYDQLAPLYKQMFAFVRKRFYDIYGPSVVNRTGPIPVTLTGGLVGLDFGNIDLIKPYPNKEAADVTKQLQLQNYTVVKMAKLCEDFYLSLGLPPMPDTFWKLSQFEEPKDATSTCFTQAYDFYDRKDYRILACEKVKYSDWLELCHEMGHVKYYMDLKNQPCCYRGPPNGAINEGVADVAGLSLSTTERLSRFGLLENPCKVDLEVEINRLFLAAIDKISFLPFGLILDLWRWRLFEGKLVTLILMMNGGS
;
A
#
# COMPACT_ATOMS: atom_id res chain seq x y z
N MET A 1 -8.69 -0.85 73.39
CA MET A 1 -7.91 -1.97 72.82
C MET A 1 -8.41 -2.46 71.45
N LEU A 2 -9.65 -2.15 71.01
CA LEU A 2 -10.14 -2.57 69.67
C LEU A 2 -9.68 -1.68 68.50
N ILE A 3 -9.41 -0.40 68.72
CA ILE A 3 -9.07 0.56 67.64
C ILE A 3 -7.65 0.33 67.10
N THR A 4 -6.71 -0.07 67.96
CA THR A 4 -5.32 -0.39 67.58
C THR A 4 -5.19 -1.67 66.75
N SER A 5 -6.13 -2.62 66.89
CA SER A 5 -6.11 -3.91 66.17
C SER A 5 -6.60 -3.78 64.73
N ILE A 6 -7.57 -2.89 64.46
CA ILE A 6 -8.08 -2.62 63.11
C ILE A 6 -7.05 -1.85 62.27
N SER A 7 -6.34 -0.89 62.88
CA SER A 7 -5.26 -0.15 62.21
C SER A 7 -4.07 -1.04 61.84
N LEU A 8 -3.68 -2.02 62.68
CA LEU A 8 -2.64 -2.99 62.32
C LEU A 8 -3.10 -3.93 61.18
N LEU A 9 -4.34 -4.42 61.23
CA LEU A 9 -4.87 -5.29 60.16
C LEU A 9 -4.95 -4.58 58.81
N LEU A 10 -5.40 -3.32 58.80
CA LEU A 10 -5.38 -2.48 57.60
C LEU A 10 -3.96 -2.25 57.10
N PHE A 11 -3.01 -1.95 57.99
CA PHE A 11 -1.61 -1.74 57.62
C PHE A 11 -0.98 -3.00 56.99
N PHE A 12 -1.23 -4.19 57.55
CA PHE A 12 -0.77 -5.46 56.99
C PHE A 12 -1.42 -5.79 55.65
N LEU A 13 -2.73 -5.56 55.50
CA LEU A 13 -3.45 -5.74 54.23
C LEU A 13 -2.95 -4.78 53.14
N PHE A 14 -2.65 -3.51 53.49
CA PHE A 14 -2.10 -2.55 52.54
C PHE A 14 -0.66 -2.87 52.14
N THR A 15 0.18 -3.36 53.07
CA THR A 15 1.55 -3.79 52.74
C THR A 15 1.56 -5.02 51.83
N ASP A 16 0.68 -6.00 52.06
CA ASP A 16 0.60 -7.20 51.22
C ASP A 16 0.10 -6.89 49.80
N VAL A 17 -0.94 -6.06 49.66
CA VAL A 17 -1.45 -5.66 48.33
C VAL A 17 -0.41 -4.86 47.55
N SER A 18 0.32 -3.95 48.21
CA SER A 18 1.38 -3.18 47.55
C SER A 18 2.54 -4.05 47.07
N ALA A 19 2.94 -5.04 47.88
CA ALA A 19 4.02 -5.97 47.52
C ALA A 19 3.60 -6.92 46.40
N VAL A 20 2.36 -7.45 46.43
CA VAL A 20 1.79 -8.27 45.36
C VAL A 20 1.70 -7.49 44.04
N ASN A 21 1.28 -6.22 44.08
CA ASN A 21 1.23 -5.37 42.90
C ASN A 21 2.62 -5.09 42.31
N GLU A 22 3.65 -4.88 43.13
CA GLU A 22 5.02 -4.70 42.64
C GLU A 22 5.60 -5.99 42.03
N THR A 23 5.31 -7.16 42.61
CA THR A 23 5.67 -8.44 42.00
C THR A 23 4.98 -8.63 40.64
N LEU A 24 3.67 -8.41 40.56
CA LEU A 24 2.90 -8.53 39.31
C LEU A 24 3.37 -7.55 38.23
N LYS A 25 3.69 -6.30 38.59
CA LYS A 25 4.28 -5.33 37.65
C LYS A 25 5.60 -5.83 37.09
N LYS A 26 6.49 -6.36 37.94
CA LYS A 26 7.78 -6.89 37.51
C LYS A 26 7.60 -8.07 36.54
N GLU A 27 6.71 -9.00 36.88
CA GLU A 27 6.39 -10.14 36.01
C GLU A 27 5.81 -9.70 34.67
N ALA A 28 4.87 -8.75 34.66
CA ALA A 28 4.29 -8.21 33.43
C ALA A 28 5.33 -7.50 32.54
N LEU A 29 6.28 -6.78 33.13
CA LEU A 29 7.39 -6.15 32.40
C LEU A 29 8.37 -7.18 31.83
N GLU A 30 8.67 -8.25 32.55
CA GLU A 30 9.48 -9.36 32.06
C GLU A 30 8.77 -10.11 30.92
N TYR A 31 7.46 -10.30 31.06
CA TYR A 31 6.63 -10.89 30.03
C TYR A 31 6.56 -10.03 28.76
N LEU A 32 6.46 -8.71 28.90
CA LEU A 32 6.49 -7.78 27.75
C LEU A 32 7.81 -7.90 26.96
N LYS A 33 8.95 -8.07 27.64
CA LYS A 33 10.25 -8.32 27.00
C LYS A 33 10.32 -9.68 26.32
N TYR A 34 9.70 -10.71 26.92
CA TYR A 34 9.57 -12.02 26.30
C TYR A 34 8.76 -11.93 24.99
N LEU A 35 7.62 -11.23 25.01
CA LEU A 35 6.79 -11.01 23.83
C LEU A 35 7.54 -10.29 22.73
N ASP A 36 8.30 -9.25 23.06
CA ASP A 36 9.14 -8.55 22.11
C ASP A 36 10.07 -9.49 21.33
N GLY A 37 10.80 -10.36 22.05
CA GLY A 37 11.71 -11.34 21.44
C GLY A 37 10.97 -12.41 20.64
N ALA A 38 9.91 -12.99 21.20
CA ALA A 38 9.14 -14.06 20.56
C ALA A 38 8.44 -13.58 19.28
N THR A 39 7.83 -12.39 19.31
CA THR A 39 7.19 -11.79 18.15
C THR A 39 8.20 -11.47 17.06
N CYS A 40 9.38 -10.95 17.40
CA CYS A 40 10.43 -10.68 16.41
C CYS A 40 11.00 -11.94 15.79
N GLN A 41 11.17 -13.01 16.57
CA GLN A 41 11.57 -14.30 16.03
C GLN A 41 10.53 -14.84 15.04
N TRP A 42 9.24 -14.77 15.39
CA TRP A 42 8.19 -15.21 14.47
C TRP A 42 8.14 -14.36 13.20
N PHE A 43 8.24 -13.03 13.30
CA PHE A 43 8.29 -12.17 12.12
C PHE A 43 9.51 -12.46 11.26
N HIS A 44 10.68 -12.70 11.86
CA HIS A 44 11.89 -13.09 11.15
C HIS A 44 11.67 -14.34 10.30
N ASP A 45 11.20 -15.42 10.93
CA ASP A 45 10.98 -16.70 10.27
C ASP A 45 9.90 -16.58 9.17
N ASN A 46 8.82 -15.85 9.44
CA ASN A 46 7.78 -15.57 8.46
C ASN A 46 8.30 -14.78 7.26
N LYS A 47 9.14 -13.75 7.51
CA LYS A 47 9.71 -12.91 6.45
C LYS A 47 10.73 -13.66 5.60
N ILE A 48 11.45 -14.64 6.16
CA ILE A 48 12.27 -15.57 5.37
C ILE A 48 11.43 -16.33 4.36
N LEU A 49 10.37 -16.99 4.80
CA LEU A 49 9.50 -17.79 3.92
C LEU A 49 8.77 -16.91 2.90
N GLU A 50 8.34 -15.72 3.31
CA GLU A 50 7.75 -14.75 2.41
C GLU A 50 8.71 -14.29 1.32
N PHE A 51 9.94 -13.93 1.68
CA PHE A 51 10.97 -13.54 0.72
C PHE A 51 11.32 -14.70 -0.23
N GLN A 52 11.45 -15.93 0.30
CA GLN A 52 11.72 -17.13 -0.51
C GLN A 52 10.64 -17.38 -1.56
N TYR A 53 9.36 -17.31 -1.17
CA TYR A 53 8.25 -17.42 -2.12
C TYR A 53 8.24 -16.28 -3.13
N ASN A 54 8.43 -15.03 -2.68
CA ASN A 54 8.37 -13.89 -3.59
C ASN A 54 9.54 -13.89 -4.58
N ALA A 55 10.71 -14.40 -4.19
CA ALA A 55 11.90 -14.54 -5.05
C ALA A 55 11.80 -15.77 -5.97
N ASN A 56 11.09 -16.81 -5.54
CA ASN A 56 10.83 -18.02 -6.33
C ASN A 56 9.43 -18.57 -6.05
N ALA A 57 8.46 -18.17 -6.87
CA ALA A 57 7.05 -18.42 -6.73
C ALA A 57 6.67 -19.85 -7.19
N THR A 58 7.01 -20.83 -6.36
CA THR A 58 6.60 -22.23 -6.52
C THR A 58 5.46 -22.58 -5.58
N ASP A 59 4.69 -23.63 -5.93
CA ASP A 59 3.64 -24.16 -5.05
C ASP A 59 4.22 -24.67 -3.72
N GLU A 60 5.44 -25.22 -3.74
CA GLU A 60 6.17 -25.68 -2.54
C GLU A 60 6.48 -24.51 -1.60
N ASN A 61 7.08 -23.43 -2.10
CA ASN A 61 7.40 -22.25 -1.29
C ASN A 61 6.13 -21.57 -0.76
N LEU A 62 5.06 -21.53 -1.56
CA LEU A 62 3.75 -21.02 -1.14
C LEU A 62 3.17 -21.86 0.00
N GLN A 63 3.23 -23.18 -0.13
CA GLN A 63 2.76 -24.11 0.90
C GLN A 63 3.55 -23.94 2.20
N MET A 64 4.88 -23.88 2.14
CA MET A 64 5.73 -23.65 3.32
C MET A 64 5.39 -22.33 4.02
N LYS A 65 5.25 -21.24 3.26
CA LYS A 65 4.84 -19.92 3.79
C LYS A 65 3.49 -20.01 4.51
N ASN A 66 2.51 -20.65 3.90
CA ASN A 66 1.16 -20.76 4.44
C ASN A 66 1.13 -21.66 5.69
N ASP A 67 1.84 -22.78 5.67
CA ASP A 67 1.88 -23.73 6.78
C ASP A 67 2.53 -23.11 8.02
N PHE A 68 3.60 -22.33 7.83
CA PHE A 68 4.22 -21.57 8.92
C PHE A 68 3.26 -20.52 9.49
N SER A 69 2.66 -19.71 8.61
CA SER A 69 1.75 -18.63 9.02
C SER A 69 0.56 -19.15 9.82
N ASN A 70 0.07 -20.35 9.52
CA ASN A 70 -1.11 -20.94 10.16
C ASN A 70 -0.82 -21.69 11.47
N ASN A 71 0.40 -22.23 11.65
CA ASN A 71 0.65 -23.21 12.72
C ASN A 71 1.74 -22.81 13.72
N ASN A 72 2.57 -21.81 13.43
CA ASN A 72 3.83 -21.59 14.17
C ASN A 72 3.87 -20.32 15.04
N TYR A 73 2.74 -19.65 15.28
CA TYR A 73 2.70 -18.60 16.30
C TYR A 73 2.30 -19.16 17.66
N THR A 74 3.28 -19.69 18.38
CA THR A 74 3.12 -20.21 19.75
C THR A 74 3.84 -19.30 20.73
N ILE A 75 3.11 -18.33 21.30
CA ILE A 75 3.58 -17.56 22.45
C ILE A 75 3.00 -18.17 23.72
N GLU A 76 3.79 -18.25 24.79
CA GLU A 76 3.26 -18.61 26.10
C GLU A 76 2.29 -17.52 26.52
N ASP A 77 1.01 -17.84 26.68
CA ASP A 77 -0.01 -16.86 27.05
C ASP A 77 -0.01 -16.60 28.56
N ARG A 78 0.18 -15.33 28.93
CA ARG A 78 0.06 -14.84 30.30
C ARG A 78 -0.67 -13.49 30.27
N ASP A 79 -1.87 -13.45 30.80
CA ASP A 79 -2.63 -12.21 30.90
C ASP A 79 -2.38 -11.53 32.25
N TYR A 80 -2.25 -10.20 32.20
CA TYR A 80 -2.05 -9.36 33.37
C TYR A 80 -3.12 -8.26 33.35
N PRO A 81 -3.55 -7.73 34.51
CA PRO A 81 -4.46 -6.60 34.55
C PRO A 81 -3.72 -5.30 34.19
N TRP A 82 -3.29 -5.16 32.93
CA TRP A 82 -2.39 -4.11 32.43
C TRP A 82 -2.83 -2.71 32.82
N ARG A 83 -4.14 -2.42 32.74
CA ARG A 83 -4.72 -1.11 33.09
C ARG A 83 -4.80 -0.85 34.59
N ASP A 84 -4.77 -1.89 35.42
CA ASP A 84 -4.76 -1.76 36.88
C ASP A 84 -3.31 -1.69 37.41
N LEU A 85 -2.35 -2.27 36.67
CA LEU A 85 -0.93 -2.31 37.05
C LEU A 85 -0.13 -1.11 36.54
N PHE A 86 -0.48 -0.53 35.40
CA PHE A 86 0.33 0.51 34.74
C PHE A 86 -0.50 1.71 34.29
N ASP A 87 0.01 2.90 34.62
CA ASP A 87 -0.42 4.19 34.05
C ASP A 87 0.52 4.67 32.93
N ASP A 88 1.64 3.98 32.71
CA ASP A 88 2.63 4.36 31.69
C ASP A 88 2.05 4.13 30.29
N PRO A 89 1.89 5.19 29.48
CA PRO A 89 1.27 5.09 28.16
C PRO A 89 2.06 4.20 27.19
N GLU A 90 3.37 4.10 27.37
CA GLU A 90 4.25 3.28 26.52
C GLU A 90 4.02 1.79 26.80
N ILE A 91 3.98 1.40 28.07
CA ILE A 91 3.68 0.01 28.47
C ILE A 91 2.28 -0.39 27.97
N LEU A 92 1.28 0.47 28.19
CA LEU A 92 -0.08 0.20 27.74
C LEU A 92 -0.17 0.12 26.22
N ARG A 93 0.58 0.94 25.49
CA ARG A 93 0.61 0.89 24.03
C ARG A 93 1.28 -0.38 23.52
N GLN A 94 2.38 -0.84 24.13
CA GLN A 94 3.00 -2.10 23.74
C GLN A 94 2.07 -3.28 24.04
N ALA A 95 1.47 -3.34 25.23
CA ALA A 95 0.47 -4.34 25.58
C ALA A 95 -0.70 -4.35 24.57
N PHE A 96 -1.16 -3.17 24.13
CA PHE A 96 -2.16 -3.05 23.06
C PHE A 96 -1.67 -3.62 21.73
N LYS A 97 -0.46 -3.27 21.28
CA LYS A 97 0.08 -3.71 19.98
C LYS A 97 0.36 -5.22 19.95
N TYR A 98 0.72 -5.83 21.08
CA TYR A 98 0.82 -7.29 21.21
C TYR A 98 -0.54 -7.99 21.42
N GLY A 99 -1.63 -7.22 21.49
CA GLY A 99 -2.99 -7.75 21.52
C GLY A 99 -3.60 -7.92 22.91
N TYR A 100 -2.90 -7.65 24.01
CA TYR A 100 -3.39 -7.93 25.37
C TYR A 100 -4.46 -6.99 25.90
N LEU A 101 -4.60 -5.79 25.33
CA LEU A 101 -5.76 -4.94 25.62
C LEU A 101 -7.02 -5.38 24.85
N THR A 102 -6.89 -6.41 24.01
CA THR A 102 -8.00 -7.13 23.39
C THR A 102 -8.02 -8.55 23.95
N ARG A 103 -9.15 -9.02 24.50
CA ARG A 103 -9.18 -10.36 25.12
C ARG A 103 -8.85 -11.43 24.08
N LEU A 104 -8.02 -12.43 24.41
CA LEU A 104 -7.68 -13.53 23.50
C LEU A 104 -8.91 -14.29 22.96
N SER A 105 -9.95 -14.42 23.78
CA SER A 105 -11.22 -14.99 23.36
C SER A 105 -11.86 -14.26 22.17
N VAL A 106 -11.56 -12.97 21.97
CA VAL A 106 -11.98 -12.20 20.79
C VAL A 106 -11.26 -12.70 19.55
N TYR A 107 -9.94 -12.92 19.62
CA TYR A 107 -9.16 -13.43 18.50
C TYR A 107 -9.60 -14.84 18.11
N GLU A 108 -9.78 -15.74 19.08
CA GLU A 108 -10.29 -17.10 18.85
C GLU A 108 -11.67 -17.10 18.19
N GLN A 109 -12.60 -16.26 18.67
CA GLN A 109 -13.93 -16.12 18.09
C GLN A 109 -13.91 -15.53 16.67
N SER A 110 -12.96 -14.63 16.40
CA SER A 110 -12.83 -13.95 15.11
C SER A 110 -12.14 -14.81 14.04
N ALA A 111 -11.31 -15.79 14.43
CA ALA A 111 -10.48 -16.58 13.53
C ALA A 111 -11.27 -17.31 12.42
N PRO A 112 -12.41 -17.99 12.70
CA PRO A 112 -13.20 -18.63 11.64
C PRO A 112 -13.79 -17.64 10.63
N VAL A 113 -14.07 -16.40 11.05
CA VAL A 113 -14.56 -15.33 10.15
C VAL A 113 -13.41 -14.80 9.30
N SER A 114 -12.24 -14.58 9.90
CA SER A 114 -11.01 -14.19 9.19
C SER A 114 -10.64 -15.20 8.10
N TYR A 115 -10.69 -16.50 8.40
CA TYR A 115 -10.42 -17.56 7.42
C TYR A 115 -11.39 -17.50 6.21
N GLN A 116 -12.68 -17.27 6.46
CA GLN A 116 -13.67 -17.12 5.39
C GLN A 116 -13.41 -15.86 4.54
N ILE A 117 -13.00 -14.76 5.16
CA ILE A 117 -12.61 -13.53 4.45
C ILE A 117 -11.44 -13.83 3.51
N ASN A 118 -10.38 -14.47 4.00
CA ASN A 118 -9.20 -14.82 3.21
C ASN A 118 -9.57 -15.74 2.03
N GLY A 119 -10.42 -16.74 2.26
CA GLY A 119 -10.94 -17.60 1.20
C GLY A 119 -11.76 -16.85 0.13
N LEU A 120 -12.52 -15.82 0.51
CA LEU A 120 -13.21 -14.96 -0.45
C LEU A 120 -12.26 -14.08 -1.24
N VAL A 121 -11.28 -13.47 -0.58
CA VAL A 121 -10.25 -12.66 -1.23
C VAL A 121 -9.49 -13.49 -2.25
N GLY A 122 -9.05 -14.70 -1.89
CA GLY A 122 -8.37 -15.62 -2.81
C GLY A 122 -9.19 -15.92 -4.06
N LYS A 123 -10.49 -16.19 -3.92
CA LYS A 123 -11.41 -16.39 -5.06
C LYS A 123 -11.56 -15.15 -5.93
N MET A 124 -11.66 -13.96 -5.33
CA MET A 124 -11.76 -12.70 -6.08
C MET A 124 -10.46 -12.40 -6.84
N VAL A 125 -9.29 -12.66 -6.23
CA VAL A 125 -7.98 -12.53 -6.88
C VAL A 125 -7.84 -13.51 -8.03
N ASP A 126 -8.26 -14.77 -7.87
CA ASP A 126 -8.25 -15.76 -8.95
C ASP A 126 -9.11 -15.30 -10.13
N ILE A 127 -10.37 -14.88 -9.89
CA ILE A 127 -11.24 -14.34 -10.94
C ILE A 127 -10.60 -13.12 -11.60
N PHE A 128 -10.04 -12.21 -10.82
CA PHE A 128 -9.39 -11.03 -11.36
C PHE A 128 -8.24 -11.43 -12.28
N THR A 129 -7.33 -12.31 -11.85
CA THR A 129 -6.14 -12.71 -12.61
C THR A 129 -6.49 -13.55 -13.83
N ASN A 130 -7.38 -14.52 -13.66
CA ASN A 130 -7.65 -15.61 -14.61
C ASN A 130 -8.97 -15.47 -15.36
N LEU A 131 -9.55 -14.28 -15.46
CA LEU A 131 -10.74 -14.06 -16.29
C LEU A 131 -10.47 -14.46 -17.76
N LYS A 132 -11.37 -15.28 -18.30
CA LYS A 132 -11.33 -15.85 -19.68
C LYS A 132 -12.65 -15.61 -20.41
N ASN A 133 -12.72 -16.10 -21.65
CA ASN A 133 -13.90 -16.07 -22.51
C ASN A 133 -14.35 -14.65 -22.88
N ILE A 134 -13.38 -13.75 -23.11
CA ILE A 134 -13.65 -12.43 -23.67
C ILE A 134 -13.83 -12.57 -25.18
N CYS A 135 -14.91 -12.00 -25.70
CA CYS A 135 -15.24 -12.05 -27.13
C CYS A 135 -14.35 -11.10 -27.95
N ARG A 136 -14.12 -11.43 -29.22
CA ARG A 136 -13.35 -10.58 -30.15
C ARG A 136 -14.22 -9.50 -30.79
N TYR A 137 -13.64 -8.32 -31.01
CA TYR A 137 -14.26 -7.22 -31.74
C TYR A 137 -14.42 -7.56 -33.24
N ASN A 138 -15.54 -7.15 -33.87
CA ASN A 138 -15.83 -7.23 -35.32
C ASN A 138 -15.31 -8.48 -36.08
N GLY A 139 -15.91 -9.67 -35.89
CA GLY A 139 -15.78 -10.70 -36.95
C GLY A 139 -16.00 -12.18 -36.62
N THR A 140 -16.02 -12.58 -35.34
CA THR A 140 -16.46 -13.94 -34.97
C THR A 140 -17.15 -13.87 -33.62
N LYS A 141 -18.26 -14.61 -33.42
CA LYS A 141 -18.87 -14.83 -32.08
C LYS A 141 -17.94 -15.66 -31.15
N LYS A 142 -16.63 -15.59 -31.37
CA LYS A 142 -15.62 -16.38 -30.69
C LYS A 142 -15.21 -15.64 -29.43
N CYS A 143 -15.37 -16.31 -28.30
CA CYS A 143 -15.01 -15.81 -26.99
C CYS A 143 -13.90 -16.69 -26.43
N ASP A 144 -12.69 -16.45 -26.93
CA ASP A 144 -11.50 -17.25 -26.66
C ASP A 144 -10.37 -16.47 -25.97
N LEU A 145 -10.54 -15.15 -25.77
CA LEU A 145 -9.49 -14.33 -25.16
C LEU A 145 -9.50 -14.42 -23.63
N THR A 146 -8.30 -14.37 -23.06
CA THR A 146 -8.05 -14.08 -21.65
C THR A 146 -8.11 -12.57 -21.38
N LYS A 147 -8.26 -12.17 -20.11
CA LYS A 147 -8.12 -10.77 -19.68
C LYS A 147 -6.78 -10.18 -20.10
N LYS A 148 -5.69 -10.95 -19.98
CA LYS A 148 -4.35 -10.49 -20.33
C LYS A 148 -4.25 -10.13 -21.81
N GLU A 149 -4.76 -10.98 -22.69
CA GLU A 149 -4.77 -10.74 -24.14
C GLU A 149 -5.69 -9.58 -24.52
N ALA A 150 -6.92 -9.55 -23.99
CA ALA A 150 -7.85 -8.45 -24.24
C ALA A 150 -7.31 -7.10 -23.73
N LYS A 151 -6.67 -7.09 -22.55
CA LYS A 151 -6.01 -5.90 -21.98
C LYS A 151 -4.85 -5.44 -22.86
N ALA A 152 -4.06 -6.35 -23.43
CA ALA A 152 -3.00 -6.00 -24.37
C ALA A 152 -3.57 -5.31 -25.63
N ILE A 153 -4.65 -5.85 -26.21
CA ILE A 153 -5.32 -5.23 -27.38
C ILE A 153 -5.87 -3.83 -27.01
N PHE A 154 -6.52 -3.71 -25.86
CA PHE A 154 -7.03 -2.42 -25.36
C PHE A 154 -5.95 -1.34 -25.27
N TYR A 155 -4.73 -1.70 -24.87
CA TYR A 155 -3.61 -0.76 -24.77
C TYR A 155 -2.96 -0.43 -26.12
N SER A 156 -2.96 -1.35 -27.08
CA SER A 156 -2.31 -1.14 -28.38
C SER A 156 -3.22 -0.57 -29.46
N SER A 157 -4.55 -0.69 -29.30
CA SER A 157 -5.50 -0.29 -30.33
C SER A 157 -5.61 1.24 -30.45
N ASN A 158 -5.68 1.72 -31.69
CA ASN A 158 -5.99 3.11 -32.02
C ASN A 158 -7.48 3.30 -32.39
N ASP A 159 -8.25 2.21 -32.47
CA ASP A 159 -9.69 2.24 -32.72
C ASP A 159 -10.44 2.42 -31.40
N LEU A 160 -11.13 3.56 -31.24
CA LEU A 160 -11.86 3.88 -30.03
C LEU A 160 -13.01 2.90 -29.75
N ASP A 161 -13.67 2.39 -30.79
CA ASP A 161 -14.78 1.45 -30.63
C ASP A 161 -14.25 0.08 -30.16
N GLU A 162 -13.10 -0.35 -30.68
CA GLU A 162 -12.42 -1.55 -30.22
C GLU A 162 -11.98 -1.43 -28.75
N ARG A 163 -11.42 -0.28 -28.36
CA ARG A 163 -11.03 -0.02 -26.97
C ARG A 163 -12.24 -0.02 -26.03
N ASN A 164 -13.31 0.65 -26.41
CA ASN A 164 -14.55 0.68 -25.64
C ASN A 164 -15.13 -0.73 -25.47
N PHE A 165 -15.12 -1.52 -26.54
CA PHE A 165 -15.59 -2.90 -26.51
C PHE A 165 -14.80 -3.77 -25.52
N TYR A 166 -13.45 -3.78 -25.59
CA TYR A 166 -12.67 -4.60 -24.66
C TYR A 166 -12.73 -4.10 -23.22
N TRP A 167 -12.75 -2.78 -23.01
CA TRP A 167 -12.94 -2.20 -21.68
C TRP A 167 -14.25 -2.70 -21.04
N GLU A 168 -15.35 -2.64 -21.80
CA GLU A 168 -16.66 -3.09 -21.34
C GLU A 168 -16.68 -4.61 -21.09
N GLN A 169 -16.14 -5.42 -22.01
CA GLN A 169 -16.07 -6.88 -21.84
C GLN A 169 -15.30 -7.28 -20.58
N ILE A 170 -14.15 -6.64 -20.34
CA ILE A 170 -13.33 -6.91 -19.15
C ILE A 170 -14.09 -6.53 -17.88
N LEU A 171 -14.62 -5.32 -17.79
CA LEU A 171 -15.29 -4.86 -16.58
C LEU A 171 -16.60 -5.58 -16.31
N ASN A 172 -17.37 -5.93 -17.34
CA ASN A 172 -18.59 -6.74 -17.18
C ASN A 172 -18.25 -8.15 -16.70
N GLY A 173 -17.20 -8.76 -17.27
CA GLY A 173 -16.71 -10.08 -16.84
C GLY A 173 -16.24 -10.09 -15.39
N LEU A 174 -15.46 -9.09 -14.98
CA LEU A 174 -15.02 -8.93 -13.59
C LEU A 174 -16.20 -8.64 -12.66
N GLY A 175 -17.00 -7.63 -12.98
CA GLY A 175 -18.11 -7.16 -12.15
C GLY A 175 -19.15 -8.25 -11.90
N LYS A 176 -19.55 -9.00 -12.93
CA LYS A 176 -20.52 -10.10 -12.81
C LYS A 176 -20.05 -11.19 -11.83
N ASN A 177 -18.77 -11.55 -11.89
CA ASN A 177 -18.22 -12.67 -11.13
C ASN A 177 -17.75 -12.26 -9.72
N ILE A 178 -17.25 -11.03 -9.54
CA ILE A 178 -16.72 -10.54 -8.25
C ILE A 178 -17.83 -9.98 -7.36
N LYS A 179 -18.84 -9.29 -7.92
CA LYS A 179 -19.91 -8.63 -7.14
C LYS A 179 -20.53 -9.52 -6.04
N PRO A 180 -20.99 -10.75 -6.30
CA PRO A 180 -21.59 -11.58 -5.24
C PRO A 180 -20.60 -11.99 -4.14
N LEU A 181 -19.31 -12.14 -4.48
CA LEU A 181 -18.26 -12.43 -3.51
C LEU A 181 -17.94 -11.19 -2.67
N TYR A 182 -17.87 -10.02 -3.30
CA TYR A 182 -17.59 -8.76 -2.63
C TYR A 182 -18.70 -8.39 -1.63
N SER A 183 -19.97 -8.63 -1.96
CA SER A 183 -21.08 -8.45 -1.00
C SER A 183 -20.93 -9.32 0.25
N LYS A 184 -20.50 -10.58 0.10
CA LYS A 184 -20.23 -11.48 1.24
C LYS A 184 -19.01 -11.00 2.03
N TYR A 185 -17.97 -10.54 1.33
CA TYR A 185 -16.77 -9.97 1.94
C TYR A 185 -17.11 -8.75 2.80
N VAL A 186 -17.97 -7.84 2.33
CA VAL A 186 -18.45 -6.67 3.11
C VAL A 186 -19.13 -7.12 4.39
N ALA A 187 -20.09 -8.05 4.30
CA ALA A 187 -20.84 -8.54 5.46
C ALA A 187 -19.92 -9.22 6.49
N LEU A 188 -19.00 -10.09 6.05
CA LEU A 188 -18.06 -10.77 6.92
C LEU A 188 -17.01 -9.82 7.51
N SER A 189 -16.54 -8.84 6.76
CA SER A 189 -15.57 -7.84 7.24
C SER A 189 -16.18 -6.95 8.32
N ASN A 190 -17.45 -6.54 8.16
CA ASN A 190 -18.16 -5.82 9.22
C ASN A 190 -18.36 -6.68 10.46
N LYS A 191 -18.76 -7.95 10.30
CA LYS A 191 -18.84 -8.89 11.42
C LYS A 191 -17.48 -9.08 12.11
N TYR A 192 -16.40 -9.14 11.33
CA TYR A 192 -15.05 -9.25 11.86
C TYR A 192 -14.69 -8.03 12.71
N ALA A 193 -14.97 -6.82 12.22
CA ALA A 193 -14.70 -5.57 12.94
C ALA A 193 -15.44 -5.46 14.28
N GLN A 194 -16.65 -6.02 14.38
CA GLN A 194 -17.45 -6.02 15.61
C GLN A 194 -16.82 -6.82 16.76
N PHE A 195 -16.01 -7.84 16.48
CA PHE A 195 -15.24 -8.54 17.52
C PHE A 195 -14.30 -7.58 18.25
N PHE A 196 -13.77 -6.58 17.54
CA PHE A 196 -12.83 -5.58 18.06
C PHE A 196 -13.50 -4.27 18.46
N ASN A 197 -14.81 -4.30 18.75
CA ASN A 197 -15.62 -3.13 19.16
C ASN A 197 -15.68 -1.99 18.13
N PHE A 198 -15.43 -2.26 16.85
CA PHE A 198 -15.71 -1.30 15.78
C PHE A 198 -17.12 -1.52 15.21
N SER A 199 -17.79 -0.44 14.82
CA SER A 199 -19.15 -0.54 14.24
C SER A 199 -19.15 -1.29 12.91
N ASN A 200 -18.09 -1.10 12.13
CA ASN A 200 -17.88 -1.67 10.80
C ASN A 200 -16.38 -1.65 10.46
N ILE A 201 -15.99 -2.27 9.34
CA ILE A 201 -14.56 -2.36 8.97
C ILE A 201 -13.96 -1.02 8.56
N ALA A 202 -14.76 -0.06 8.07
CA ALA A 202 -14.25 1.27 7.75
C ALA A 202 -13.77 2.01 8.99
N ASP A 203 -14.45 1.87 10.13
CA ASP A 203 -14.02 2.45 11.40
C ASP A 203 -12.67 1.90 11.83
N SER A 204 -12.46 0.59 11.70
CA SER A 204 -11.17 -0.06 11.96
C SER A 204 -10.06 0.49 11.05
N TRP A 205 -10.32 0.65 9.75
CA TRP A 205 -9.35 1.21 8.82
C TRP A 205 -9.04 2.69 9.06
N LYS A 206 -10.05 3.51 9.40
CA LYS A 206 -9.83 4.92 9.76
C LYS A 206 -9.01 5.02 11.05
N ASN A 207 -9.29 4.14 12.02
CA ASN A 207 -8.59 4.10 13.30
C ASN A 207 -7.09 3.73 13.15
N SER A 208 -6.72 2.93 12.15
CA SER A 208 -5.32 2.52 11.95
C SER A 208 -4.38 3.67 11.60
N TYR A 209 -4.90 4.82 11.17
CA TYR A 209 -4.10 6.02 10.95
C TYR A 209 -3.63 6.67 12.26
N GLU A 210 -4.27 6.34 13.40
CA GLU A 210 -4.03 6.97 14.71
C GLU A 210 -4.03 8.51 14.61
N GLY A 211 -4.85 9.04 13.69
CA GLY A 211 -4.91 10.44 13.29
C GLY A 211 -6.19 11.14 13.80
N PRO A 212 -6.93 11.88 12.95
CA PRO A 212 -8.17 12.51 13.41
C PRO A 212 -9.16 11.45 13.90
N PRO A 213 -10.06 11.80 14.84
CA PRO A 213 -11.13 10.90 15.30
C PRO A 213 -11.88 10.25 14.13
N VAL A 214 -12.27 8.98 14.29
CA VAL A 214 -12.88 8.14 13.24
C VAL A 214 -14.12 8.80 12.60
N ASP A 215 -14.92 9.49 13.41
CA ASP A 215 -16.12 10.23 12.99
C ASP A 215 -15.80 11.51 12.22
N GLN A 216 -14.59 12.05 12.37
CA GLN A 216 -14.11 13.25 11.68
C GLN A 216 -13.25 12.94 10.45
N PHE A 217 -12.72 11.72 10.33
CA PHE A 217 -11.75 11.34 9.30
C PHE A 217 -12.20 11.70 7.88
N GLU A 218 -13.42 11.32 7.48
CA GLU A 218 -13.99 11.64 6.16
C GLU A 218 -14.02 13.15 5.91
N SER A 219 -14.41 13.94 6.91
CA SER A 219 -14.49 15.40 6.79
C SER A 219 -13.10 16.05 6.63
N VAL A 220 -12.08 15.50 7.28
CA VAL A 220 -10.70 15.98 7.14
C VAL A 220 -10.18 15.70 5.74
N MET A 221 -10.41 14.49 5.21
CA MET A 221 -10.01 14.14 3.84
C MET A 221 -10.71 15.01 2.78
N LEU A 222 -12.01 15.29 2.95
CA LEU A 222 -12.75 16.18 2.07
C LEU A 222 -12.21 17.62 2.12
N LYS A 223 -11.86 18.14 3.30
CA LYS A 223 -11.24 19.47 3.43
C LYS A 223 -9.87 19.55 2.75
N LEU A 224 -9.06 18.49 2.79
CA LEU A 224 -7.80 18.42 2.06
C LEU A 224 -8.05 18.43 0.55
N TYR A 225 -9.06 17.69 0.08
CA TYR A 225 -9.46 17.74 -1.32
C TYR A 225 -9.92 19.12 -1.75
N ASP A 226 -10.68 19.86 -0.93
CA ASP A 226 -11.13 21.22 -1.28
C ASP A 226 -9.96 22.18 -1.54
N GLN A 227 -8.83 22.01 -0.86
CA GLN A 227 -7.61 22.78 -1.11
C GLN A 227 -6.95 22.41 -2.45
N LEU A 228 -7.00 21.14 -2.82
CA LEU A 228 -6.45 20.61 -4.07
C LEU A 228 -7.35 20.87 -5.28
N ALA A 229 -8.67 20.90 -5.07
CA ALA A 229 -9.69 20.88 -6.11
C ALA A 229 -9.51 21.97 -7.18
N PRO A 230 -9.10 23.23 -6.86
CA PRO A 230 -8.84 24.24 -7.89
C PRO A 230 -7.78 23.81 -8.91
N LEU A 231 -6.68 23.23 -8.45
CA LEU A 231 -5.59 22.75 -9.33
C LEU A 231 -6.04 21.55 -10.16
N TYR A 232 -6.66 20.55 -9.50
CA TYR A 232 -7.18 19.38 -10.20
C TYR A 232 -8.20 19.75 -11.29
N LYS A 233 -9.12 20.69 -11.00
CA LYS A 233 -10.13 21.13 -11.98
C LYS A 233 -9.51 21.84 -13.19
N GLN A 234 -8.47 22.64 -12.98
CA GLN A 234 -7.74 23.28 -14.08
C GLN A 234 -7.01 22.24 -14.94
N MET A 235 -6.29 21.31 -14.30
CA MET A 235 -5.62 20.20 -14.98
C MET A 235 -6.62 19.33 -15.76
N PHE A 236 -7.73 18.94 -15.13
CA PHE A 236 -8.79 18.15 -15.75
C PHE A 236 -9.40 18.88 -16.96
N ALA A 237 -9.68 20.19 -16.83
CA ALA A 237 -10.20 20.99 -17.93
C ALA A 237 -9.20 21.08 -19.10
N PHE A 238 -7.91 21.21 -18.81
CA PHE A 238 -6.85 21.19 -19.80
C PHE A 238 -6.77 19.84 -20.53
N VAL A 239 -6.70 18.72 -19.79
CA VAL A 239 -6.68 17.37 -20.38
C VAL A 239 -7.94 17.11 -21.22
N ARG A 240 -9.11 17.49 -20.72
CA ARG A 240 -10.38 17.39 -21.45
C ARG A 240 -10.33 18.18 -22.76
N LYS A 241 -9.77 19.40 -22.74
CA LYS A 241 -9.59 20.20 -23.95
C LYS A 241 -8.64 19.51 -24.93
N ARG A 242 -7.53 18.93 -24.47
CA ARG A 242 -6.60 18.19 -25.35
C ARG A 242 -7.30 17.01 -26.03
N PHE A 243 -8.05 16.20 -25.28
CA PHE A 243 -8.81 15.11 -25.87
C PHE A 243 -9.93 15.60 -26.80
N TYR A 244 -10.59 16.71 -26.48
CA TYR A 244 -11.56 17.34 -27.38
C TYR A 244 -10.92 17.76 -28.71
N ASP A 245 -9.74 18.37 -28.67
CA ASP A 245 -9.05 18.84 -29.86
C ASP A 245 -8.57 17.67 -30.74
N ILE A 246 -8.26 16.51 -30.13
CA ILE A 246 -7.81 15.28 -30.83
C ILE A 246 -8.98 14.46 -31.38
N TYR A 247 -9.99 14.18 -30.56
CA TYR A 247 -11.07 13.23 -30.88
C TYR A 247 -12.38 13.90 -31.32
N GLY A 248 -12.50 15.22 -31.13
CA GLY A 248 -13.66 15.99 -31.56
C GLY A 248 -14.88 15.94 -30.61
N PRO A 249 -15.91 16.76 -30.91
CA PRO A 249 -17.08 16.95 -30.05
C PRO A 249 -18.01 15.74 -29.94
N SER A 250 -17.94 14.79 -30.88
CA SER A 250 -18.74 13.56 -30.84
C SER A 250 -18.25 12.59 -29.75
N VAL A 251 -16.97 12.70 -29.36
CA VAL A 251 -16.33 11.82 -28.36
C VAL A 251 -16.20 12.52 -27.01
N VAL A 252 -15.81 13.79 -26.99
CA VAL A 252 -15.56 14.54 -25.75
C VAL A 252 -16.43 15.79 -25.70
N ASN A 253 -17.20 15.95 -24.62
CA ASN A 253 -17.96 17.16 -24.37
C ASN A 253 -17.09 18.21 -23.65
N ARG A 254 -17.18 19.49 -24.06
CA ARG A 254 -16.42 20.61 -23.44
C ARG A 254 -16.69 20.83 -21.96
N THR A 255 -17.86 20.41 -21.47
CA THR A 255 -18.33 20.61 -20.09
C THR A 255 -18.56 19.30 -19.35
N GLY A 256 -18.56 18.17 -20.04
CA GLY A 256 -18.83 16.84 -19.48
C GLY A 256 -17.59 16.12 -18.93
N PRO A 257 -17.74 14.87 -18.49
CA PRO A 257 -16.63 14.02 -18.07
C PRO A 257 -15.72 13.63 -19.24
N ILE A 258 -14.53 13.12 -18.93
CA ILE A 258 -13.64 12.49 -19.90
C ILE A 258 -13.97 10.99 -19.94
N PRO A 259 -14.23 10.39 -21.12
CA PRO A 259 -14.38 8.94 -21.22
C PRO A 259 -13.10 8.23 -20.75
N VAL A 260 -13.23 7.29 -19.82
CA VAL A 260 -12.09 6.62 -19.15
C VAL A 260 -11.16 5.92 -20.14
N THR A 261 -11.70 5.37 -21.23
CA THR A 261 -10.93 4.70 -22.26
C THR A 261 -9.95 5.63 -22.97
N LEU A 262 -10.17 6.96 -22.97
CA LEU A 262 -9.21 7.91 -23.55
C LEU A 262 -7.93 8.06 -22.73
N THR A 263 -7.97 7.77 -21.42
CA THR A 263 -6.80 7.92 -20.55
C THR A 263 -5.66 7.00 -20.96
N GLY A 264 -5.98 5.81 -21.45
CA GLY A 264 -4.98 4.77 -21.68
C GLY A 264 -5.16 3.58 -20.75
N GLY A 265 -5.78 3.78 -19.58
CA GLY A 265 -5.96 2.74 -18.56
C GLY A 265 -7.38 2.17 -18.47
N LEU A 266 -7.52 1.03 -17.79
CA LEU A 266 -8.82 0.42 -17.52
C LEU A 266 -9.65 1.18 -16.47
N VAL A 267 -9.00 1.91 -15.56
CA VAL A 267 -9.66 2.59 -14.43
C VAL A 267 -9.41 4.10 -14.39
N GLY A 268 -8.72 4.64 -15.40
CA GLY A 268 -8.48 6.09 -15.49
C GLY A 268 -7.30 6.62 -14.68
N LEU A 269 -6.44 5.74 -14.17
CA LEU A 269 -5.18 6.10 -13.52
C LEU A 269 -3.99 6.06 -14.49
N ASP A 270 -3.96 5.08 -15.40
CA ASP A 270 -2.87 4.97 -16.36
C ASP A 270 -3.11 5.98 -17.50
N PHE A 271 -2.31 7.04 -17.55
CA PHE A 271 -2.31 7.96 -18.69
C PHE A 271 -1.42 7.45 -19.82
N GLY A 272 -1.76 6.30 -20.41
CA GLY A 272 -1.01 5.71 -21.53
C GLY A 272 -0.87 6.63 -22.76
N ASN A 273 -1.72 7.66 -22.87
CA ASN A 273 -1.72 8.64 -23.95
C ASN A 273 -1.05 9.98 -23.56
N ILE A 274 -0.16 9.97 -22.56
CA ILE A 274 0.41 11.18 -21.96
C ILE A 274 1.11 12.09 -22.98
N ASP A 275 1.80 11.50 -23.96
CA ASP A 275 2.52 12.24 -25.00
C ASP A 275 1.60 13.06 -25.92
N LEU A 276 0.34 12.61 -26.10
CA LEU A 276 -0.65 13.31 -26.91
C LEU A 276 -1.22 14.54 -26.18
N ILE A 277 -1.26 14.48 -24.85
CA ILE A 277 -1.93 15.48 -24.02
C ILE A 277 -0.97 16.45 -23.33
N LYS A 278 0.36 16.25 -23.42
CA LYS A 278 1.34 17.19 -22.85
C LYS A 278 1.22 18.60 -23.45
N PRO A 279 1.47 19.67 -22.66
CA PRO A 279 1.37 21.07 -23.11
C PRO A 279 2.17 21.40 -24.37
N TYR A 280 3.40 20.89 -24.47
CA TYR A 280 4.30 21.13 -25.59
C TYR A 280 4.72 19.81 -26.24
N PRO A 281 3.91 19.20 -27.13
CA PRO A 281 4.20 17.89 -27.70
C PRO A 281 5.52 17.79 -28.46
N ASN A 282 5.98 18.90 -29.04
CA ASN A 282 7.21 18.98 -29.83
C ASN A 282 8.47 19.18 -28.98
N LYS A 283 8.32 19.29 -27.65
CA LYS A 283 9.40 19.48 -26.70
C LYS A 283 9.62 18.21 -25.92
N GLU A 284 10.68 17.50 -26.29
CA GLU A 284 11.09 16.29 -25.59
C GLU A 284 12.04 16.62 -24.44
N ALA A 285 11.82 15.94 -23.31
CA ALA A 285 12.78 15.93 -22.22
C ALA A 285 13.99 15.05 -22.61
N ALA A 286 15.11 15.22 -21.92
CA ALA A 286 16.22 14.30 -22.09
C ALA A 286 15.81 12.89 -21.65
N ASP A 287 16.16 11.91 -22.46
CA ASP A 287 15.90 10.51 -22.16
C ASP A 287 16.93 9.99 -21.16
N VAL A 288 16.59 10.08 -19.87
CA VAL A 288 17.43 9.58 -18.77
C VAL A 288 17.65 8.07 -18.89
N THR A 289 16.66 7.31 -19.38
CA THR A 289 16.80 5.87 -19.60
C THR A 289 17.92 5.60 -20.61
N LYS A 290 17.90 6.30 -21.74
CA LYS A 290 18.95 6.20 -22.75
C LYS A 290 20.31 6.60 -22.18
N GLN A 291 20.40 7.63 -21.34
CA GLN A 291 21.67 8.02 -20.72
C GLN A 291 22.20 6.97 -19.75
N LEU A 292 21.34 6.38 -18.91
CA LEU A 292 21.71 5.26 -18.04
C LEU A 292 22.28 4.08 -18.86
N GLN A 293 21.63 3.75 -19.98
CA GLN A 293 22.06 2.68 -20.87
C GLN A 293 23.39 3.00 -21.57
N LEU A 294 23.54 4.21 -22.13
CA LEU A 294 24.78 4.66 -22.80
C LEU A 294 25.98 4.68 -21.84
N GLN A 295 25.74 4.97 -20.57
CA GLN A 295 26.77 4.99 -19.52
C GLN A 295 27.01 3.61 -18.87
N ASN A 296 26.42 2.53 -19.41
CA ASN A 296 26.56 1.17 -18.92
C ASN A 296 26.21 1.04 -17.42
N TYR A 297 25.10 1.67 -17.01
CA TYR A 297 24.50 1.39 -15.70
C TYR A 297 24.01 -0.05 -15.64
N THR A 298 24.18 -0.66 -14.48
CA THR A 298 23.48 -1.87 -14.06
C THR A 298 22.46 -1.47 -13.00
N VAL A 299 21.48 -2.32 -12.71
CA VAL A 299 20.50 -2.04 -11.65
C VAL A 299 21.20 -1.84 -10.30
N VAL A 300 22.26 -2.61 -10.00
CA VAL A 300 23.06 -2.41 -8.78
C VAL A 300 23.76 -1.04 -8.77
N LYS A 301 24.23 -0.52 -9.91
CA LYS A 301 24.75 0.86 -9.98
C LYS A 301 23.66 1.89 -9.76
N MET A 302 22.44 1.67 -10.26
CA MET A 302 21.28 2.53 -9.98
C MET A 302 20.96 2.54 -8.48
N ALA A 303 20.94 1.37 -7.82
CA ALA A 303 20.78 1.27 -6.37
C ALA A 303 21.86 2.04 -5.60
N LYS A 304 23.12 1.99 -6.05
CA LYS A 304 24.20 2.76 -5.43
C LYS A 304 24.00 4.28 -5.56
N LEU A 305 23.46 4.77 -6.67
CA LEU A 305 23.07 6.18 -6.76
C LEU A 305 21.97 6.55 -5.74
N CYS A 306 21.03 5.64 -5.49
CA CYS A 306 20.03 5.83 -4.44
C CYS A 306 20.68 5.86 -3.05
N GLU A 307 21.63 4.95 -2.77
CA GLU A 307 22.39 4.96 -1.52
C GLU A 307 23.17 6.26 -1.34
N ASP A 308 23.87 6.75 -2.37
CA ASP A 308 24.61 8.01 -2.34
C ASP A 308 23.71 9.20 -1.98
N PHE A 309 22.45 9.19 -2.44
CA PHE A 309 21.46 10.17 -2.03
C PHE A 309 21.17 10.12 -0.53
N TYR A 310 20.84 8.94 0.00
CA TYR A 310 20.56 8.80 1.44
C TYR A 310 21.79 9.09 2.32
N LEU A 311 22.99 8.69 1.87
CA LEU A 311 24.25 9.07 2.51
C LEU A 311 24.44 10.59 2.54
N SER A 312 24.06 11.29 1.47
CA SER A 312 24.15 12.76 1.41
C SER A 312 23.20 13.48 2.39
N LEU A 313 22.17 12.78 2.91
CA LEU A 313 21.31 13.25 3.98
C LEU A 313 21.85 12.93 5.39
N GLY A 314 22.98 12.23 5.49
CA GLY A 314 23.57 11.80 6.75
C GLY A 314 23.03 10.47 7.28
N LEU A 315 22.26 9.72 6.48
CA LEU A 315 21.78 8.39 6.86
C LEU A 315 22.91 7.34 6.74
N PRO A 316 22.86 6.24 7.52
CA PRO A 316 23.90 5.21 7.48
C PRO A 316 23.93 4.48 6.13
N PRO A 317 25.08 3.91 5.70
CA PRO A 317 25.16 3.06 4.52
C PRO A 317 24.32 1.78 4.67
N MET A 318 23.87 1.21 3.56
CA MET A 318 23.24 -0.11 3.55
C MET A 318 24.24 -1.17 4.03
N PRO A 319 23.79 -2.17 4.81
CA PRO A 319 24.68 -3.22 5.28
C PRO A 319 25.14 -4.13 4.13
N ASP A 320 26.28 -4.80 4.30
CA ASP A 320 26.79 -5.77 3.32
C ASP A 320 25.78 -6.87 2.96
N THR A 321 24.94 -7.27 3.92
CA THR A 321 23.88 -8.27 3.74
C THR A 321 22.83 -7.80 2.73
N PHE A 322 22.48 -6.50 2.72
CA PHE A 322 21.57 -5.92 1.74
C PHE A 322 22.06 -6.18 0.32
N TRP A 323 23.33 -5.88 0.04
CA TRP A 323 23.91 -6.06 -1.30
C TRP A 323 24.06 -7.53 -1.71
N LYS A 324 24.33 -8.42 -0.74
CA LYS A 324 24.59 -9.84 -1.00
C LYS A 324 23.30 -10.66 -1.13
N LEU A 325 22.24 -10.29 -0.43
CA LEU A 325 21.03 -11.11 -0.26
C LEU A 325 19.78 -10.53 -0.94
N SER A 326 19.82 -9.27 -1.38
CA SER A 326 18.73 -8.67 -2.15
C SER A 326 18.66 -9.20 -3.58
N GLN A 327 17.46 -9.20 -4.13
CA GLN A 327 17.21 -9.43 -5.55
C GLN A 327 16.94 -8.08 -6.21
N PHE A 328 17.81 -7.64 -7.11
CA PHE A 328 17.64 -6.37 -7.83
C PHE A 328 17.03 -6.57 -9.23
N GLU A 329 17.25 -7.75 -9.83
CA GLU A 329 16.82 -8.11 -11.18
C GLU A 329 16.09 -9.45 -11.14
N GLU A 330 15.24 -9.72 -12.14
CA GLU A 330 14.54 -11.00 -12.25
C GLU A 330 15.56 -12.16 -12.39
N PRO A 331 15.45 -13.21 -11.54
CA PRO A 331 16.39 -14.32 -11.58
C PRO A 331 16.23 -15.14 -12.87
N LYS A 332 17.33 -15.68 -13.39
CA LYS A 332 17.32 -16.51 -14.62
C LYS A 332 16.75 -17.91 -14.40
N ASP A 333 16.97 -18.46 -13.21
CA ASP A 333 16.68 -19.86 -12.88
C ASP A 333 15.48 -20.03 -11.93
N ALA A 334 14.70 -18.96 -11.73
CA ALA A 334 13.52 -18.94 -10.87
C ALA A 334 12.47 -17.98 -11.42
N THR A 335 11.22 -18.13 -11.00
CA THR A 335 10.14 -17.18 -11.34
C THR A 335 9.82 -16.35 -10.11
N SER A 336 10.18 -15.07 -10.12
CA SER A 336 9.80 -14.17 -9.03
C SER A 336 8.38 -13.64 -9.23
N THR A 337 7.73 -13.24 -8.13
CA THR A 337 6.46 -12.50 -8.20
C THR A 337 6.63 -11.11 -8.86
N CYS A 338 7.86 -10.60 -8.89
CA CYS A 338 8.24 -9.30 -9.47
C CYS A 338 7.37 -8.13 -8.99
N PHE A 339 6.95 -8.17 -7.73
CA PHE A 339 6.39 -7.01 -7.04
C PHE A 339 7.49 -6.41 -6.16
N THR A 340 7.97 -5.21 -6.53
CA THR A 340 9.09 -4.53 -5.89
C THR A 340 8.74 -4.16 -4.45
N GLN A 341 9.55 -4.62 -3.49
CA GLN A 341 9.26 -4.55 -2.06
C GLN A 341 10.53 -4.50 -1.20
N ALA A 342 10.51 -3.69 -0.15
CA ALA A 342 11.48 -3.66 0.93
C ALA A 342 11.14 -4.58 2.11
N TYR A 343 12.16 -5.17 2.73
CA TYR A 343 12.04 -6.12 3.83
C TYR A 343 12.88 -5.69 5.04
N ASP A 344 12.25 -5.68 6.23
CA ASP A 344 12.90 -5.84 7.53
C ASP A 344 12.70 -7.29 7.98
N PHE A 345 13.80 -8.00 8.26
CA PHE A 345 13.76 -9.37 8.78
C PHE A 345 13.70 -9.44 10.30
N TYR A 346 13.48 -8.31 10.99
CA TYR A 346 13.23 -8.23 12.44
C TYR A 346 14.39 -8.72 13.33
N ASP A 347 15.57 -9.02 12.76
CA ASP A 347 16.78 -9.44 13.48
C ASP A 347 17.78 -8.29 13.75
N ARG A 348 17.40 -7.07 13.33
CA ARG A 348 18.15 -5.80 13.42
C ARG A 348 19.37 -5.71 12.48
N LYS A 349 19.59 -6.71 11.62
CA LYS A 349 20.81 -6.85 10.80
C LYS A 349 20.50 -7.05 9.32
N ASP A 350 19.48 -7.83 9.01
CA ASP A 350 19.12 -8.23 7.66
C ASP A 350 17.97 -7.38 7.14
N TYR A 351 18.26 -6.66 6.08
CA TYR A 351 17.32 -5.83 5.34
C TYR A 351 17.58 -6.08 3.87
N ARG A 352 16.53 -6.24 3.09
CA ARG A 352 16.64 -6.60 1.68
C ARG A 352 15.63 -5.85 0.84
N ILE A 353 15.92 -5.78 -0.44
CA ILE A 353 14.92 -5.48 -1.46
C ILE A 353 14.71 -6.72 -2.32
N LEU A 354 13.46 -6.90 -2.75
CA LEU A 354 13.12 -7.79 -3.85
C LEU A 354 12.57 -6.93 -4.96
N ALA A 355 13.22 -6.94 -6.12
CA ALA A 355 12.82 -6.19 -7.29
C ALA A 355 13.14 -6.99 -8.57
N CYS A 356 12.51 -6.60 -9.67
CA CYS A 356 12.77 -7.10 -11.02
C CYS A 356 13.08 -5.94 -11.97
N GLU A 357 13.85 -4.97 -11.48
CA GLU A 357 14.09 -3.73 -12.19
C GLU A 357 14.90 -3.93 -13.46
N LYS A 358 14.72 -2.99 -14.39
CA LYS A 358 15.51 -2.88 -15.61
C LYS A 358 16.24 -1.55 -15.60
N VAL A 359 17.22 -1.41 -16.51
CA VAL A 359 17.94 -0.14 -16.70
C VAL A 359 17.01 0.87 -17.39
N LYS A 360 16.11 1.46 -16.61
CA LYS A 360 15.10 2.44 -16.96
C LYS A 360 14.97 3.52 -15.89
N TYR A 361 14.52 4.69 -16.30
CA TYR A 361 14.36 5.81 -15.40
C TYR A 361 13.27 5.59 -14.35
N SER A 362 12.11 5.03 -14.73
CA SER A 362 11.02 4.68 -13.80
C SER A 362 11.49 3.71 -12.71
N ASP A 363 12.12 2.63 -13.16
CA ASP A 363 12.64 1.52 -12.35
C ASP A 363 13.72 2.02 -11.37
N TRP A 364 14.52 3.02 -11.78
CA TRP A 364 15.46 3.67 -10.87
C TRP A 364 14.78 4.45 -9.75
N LEU A 365 13.73 5.22 -10.05
CA LEU A 365 13.00 5.98 -9.03
C LEU A 365 12.26 5.05 -8.07
N GLU A 366 11.66 3.97 -8.57
CA GLU A 366 11.00 2.93 -7.77
C GLU A 366 12.00 2.21 -6.84
N LEU A 367 13.18 1.86 -7.36
CA LEU A 367 14.27 1.32 -6.56
C LEU A 367 14.71 2.27 -5.44
N CYS A 368 14.80 3.58 -5.71
CA CYS A 368 15.14 4.56 -4.69
C CYS A 368 14.03 4.74 -3.65
N HIS A 369 12.76 4.63 -4.06
CA HIS A 369 11.59 4.64 -3.17
C HIS A 369 11.67 3.47 -2.18
N GLU A 370 11.83 2.24 -2.67
CA GLU A 370 11.93 1.05 -1.80
C GLU A 370 13.16 1.08 -0.88
N MET A 371 14.29 1.60 -1.38
CA MET A 371 15.46 1.82 -0.52
C MET A 371 15.18 2.83 0.59
N GLY A 372 14.21 3.74 0.41
CA GLY A 372 13.70 4.64 1.45
C GLY A 372 13.00 3.89 2.58
N HIS A 373 12.17 2.89 2.27
CA HIS A 373 11.61 1.99 3.28
C HIS A 373 12.71 1.23 4.03
N VAL A 374 13.73 0.72 3.33
CA VAL A 374 14.86 0.05 3.98
C VAL A 374 15.58 0.99 4.94
N LYS A 375 15.85 2.25 4.55
CA LYS A 375 16.42 3.25 5.47
C LYS A 375 15.54 3.48 6.69
N TYR A 376 14.23 3.61 6.48
CA TYR A 376 13.27 3.76 7.59
C TYR A 376 13.36 2.57 8.56
N TYR A 377 13.38 1.33 8.07
CA TYR A 377 13.50 0.13 8.90
C TYR A 377 14.82 0.09 9.69
N MET A 378 15.93 0.48 9.06
CA MET A 378 17.23 0.56 9.73
C MET A 378 17.23 1.57 10.88
N ASP A 379 16.52 2.69 10.73
CA ASP A 379 16.39 3.70 11.79
C ASP A 379 15.52 3.19 12.96
N LEU A 380 14.54 2.33 12.69
CA LEU A 380 13.69 1.70 13.70
C LEU A 380 14.31 0.48 14.40
N LYS A 381 15.52 0.04 14.03
CA LYS A 381 16.09 -1.26 14.49
C LYS A 381 16.18 -1.45 16.00
N ASN A 382 16.23 -0.36 16.77
CA ASN A 382 16.34 -0.38 18.23
C ASN A 382 14.97 -0.22 18.94
N GLN A 383 13.89 -0.04 18.19
CA GLN A 383 12.54 -0.01 18.74
C GLN A 383 12.09 -1.43 19.13
N PRO A 384 11.16 -1.55 20.10
CA PRO A 384 10.38 -2.76 20.30
C PRO A 384 9.81 -3.27 18.98
N CYS A 385 9.73 -4.58 18.83
CA CYS A 385 9.29 -5.30 17.66
C CYS A 385 7.95 -4.78 17.11
N CYS A 386 7.00 -4.50 18.01
CA CYS A 386 5.68 -3.97 17.65
C CYS A 386 5.69 -2.51 17.12
N TYR A 387 6.81 -1.81 17.23
CA TYR A 387 7.05 -0.47 16.68
C TYR A 387 8.06 -0.45 15.53
N ARG A 388 8.53 -1.61 15.07
CA ARG A 388 9.39 -1.72 13.87
C ARG A 388 8.56 -1.65 12.59
N GLY A 389 7.72 -0.63 12.54
CA GLY A 389 6.91 -0.25 11.40
C GLY A 389 6.58 1.25 11.47
N PRO A 390 6.17 1.84 10.34
CA PRO A 390 5.76 3.23 10.29
C PRO A 390 4.52 3.46 11.20
N PRO A 391 4.34 4.64 11.81
CA PRO A 391 3.20 4.90 12.69
C PRO A 391 1.84 4.71 12.00
N ASN A 392 1.77 5.00 10.70
CA ASN A 392 0.68 4.65 9.81
C ASN A 392 1.18 4.53 8.36
N GLY A 393 0.34 4.00 7.47
CA GLY A 393 0.72 3.79 6.07
C GLY A 393 1.13 5.07 5.32
N ALA A 394 0.55 6.23 5.65
CA ALA A 394 0.86 7.48 4.96
C ALA A 394 2.30 7.97 5.23
N ILE A 395 2.83 7.75 6.43
CA ILE A 395 4.21 8.13 6.77
C ILE A 395 5.22 7.24 6.03
N ASN A 396 4.90 5.94 5.89
CA ASN A 396 5.76 4.99 5.18
C ASN A 396 6.05 5.43 3.75
N GLU A 397 4.97 5.62 2.99
CA GLU A 397 5.01 6.00 1.58
C GLU A 397 5.55 7.42 1.43
N GLY A 398 5.15 8.32 2.33
CA GLY A 398 5.56 9.71 2.32
C GLY A 398 7.08 9.88 2.44
N VAL A 399 7.76 9.09 3.28
CA VAL A 399 9.23 9.13 3.40
C VAL A 399 9.92 8.50 2.20
N ALA A 400 9.42 7.37 1.70
CA ALA A 400 9.97 6.69 0.54
C ALA A 400 9.90 7.54 -0.74
N ASP A 401 8.80 8.26 -0.95
CA ASP A 401 8.58 9.11 -2.13
C ASP A 401 9.51 10.34 -2.20
N VAL A 402 10.11 10.79 -1.07
CA VAL A 402 10.98 11.98 -1.05
C VAL A 402 12.19 11.83 -1.98
N ALA A 403 12.76 10.63 -2.05
CA ALA A 403 13.89 10.37 -2.93
C ALA A 403 13.53 10.58 -4.40
N GLY A 404 12.38 10.05 -4.83
CA GLY A 404 11.88 10.24 -6.20
C GLY A 404 11.71 11.72 -6.56
N LEU A 405 11.18 12.52 -5.64
CA LEU A 405 11.01 13.97 -5.84
C LEU A 405 12.35 14.71 -5.98
N SER A 406 13.35 14.36 -5.16
CA SER A 406 14.66 15.03 -5.22
C SER A 406 15.49 14.58 -6.43
N LEU A 407 15.50 13.27 -6.72
CA LEU A 407 16.33 12.66 -7.75
C LEU A 407 15.84 12.95 -9.17
N SER A 408 14.55 13.27 -9.31
CA SER A 408 13.95 13.64 -10.60
C SER A 408 14.15 15.10 -11.03
N THR A 409 14.83 15.90 -10.22
CA THR A 409 15.13 17.30 -10.58
C THR A 409 16.21 17.38 -11.66
N THR A 410 16.08 18.34 -12.58
CA THR A 410 17.07 18.58 -13.66
C THR A 410 18.47 18.85 -13.11
N GLU A 411 18.55 19.60 -12.01
CA GLU A 411 19.81 19.87 -11.32
C GLU A 411 20.48 18.57 -10.84
N ARG A 412 19.73 17.68 -10.19
CA ARG A 412 20.27 16.43 -9.65
C ARG A 412 20.66 15.46 -10.76
N LEU A 413 19.82 15.32 -11.79
CA LEU A 413 20.14 14.52 -12.99
C LEU A 413 21.42 15.01 -13.67
N SER A 414 21.63 16.32 -13.73
CA SER A 414 22.85 16.86 -14.34
C SER A 414 24.10 16.64 -13.49
N ARG A 415 23.99 16.72 -12.16
CA ARG A 415 25.10 16.36 -11.25
C ARG A 415 25.54 14.91 -11.40
N PHE A 416 24.62 14.00 -11.74
CA PHE A 416 24.94 12.62 -12.08
C PHE A 416 25.45 12.41 -13.51
N GLY A 417 25.51 13.47 -14.32
CA GLY A 417 25.87 13.37 -15.73
C GLY A 417 24.80 12.70 -16.59
N LEU A 418 23.56 12.56 -16.08
CA LEU A 418 22.42 11.98 -16.80
C LEU A 418 21.65 13.03 -17.61
N LEU A 419 21.96 14.31 -17.42
CA LEU A 419 21.41 15.44 -18.17
C LEU A 419 22.51 16.45 -18.50
N GLU A 420 22.58 16.87 -19.76
CA GLU A 420 23.50 17.92 -20.19
C GLU A 420 23.04 19.30 -19.70
N ASN A 421 23.97 20.02 -19.05
CA ASN A 421 23.87 21.43 -18.68
C ASN A 421 22.62 21.83 -17.85
N PRO A 422 22.71 21.87 -16.50
CA PRO A 422 21.56 22.14 -15.64
C PRO A 422 21.00 23.56 -15.79
N CYS A 423 21.79 24.48 -16.34
CA CYS A 423 21.47 25.90 -16.45
C CYS A 423 20.62 26.26 -17.69
N LYS A 424 20.29 25.29 -18.56
CA LYS A 424 19.42 25.48 -19.73
C LYS A 424 18.14 24.65 -19.61
N VAL A 425 17.35 24.92 -18.57
CA VAL A 425 16.01 24.35 -18.50
C VAL A 425 15.11 25.16 -19.45
N ASP A 426 14.83 24.59 -20.62
CA ASP A 426 13.81 25.11 -21.52
C ASP A 426 12.47 25.14 -20.75
N LEU A 427 11.84 26.32 -20.68
CA LEU A 427 10.60 26.51 -19.93
C LEU A 427 9.50 25.57 -20.41
N GLU A 428 9.43 25.28 -21.71
CA GLU A 428 8.42 24.38 -22.26
C GLU A 428 8.65 22.92 -21.81
N VAL A 429 9.92 22.50 -21.70
CA VAL A 429 10.31 21.19 -21.16
C VAL A 429 9.97 21.10 -19.67
N GLU A 430 10.20 22.18 -18.91
CA GLU A 430 9.86 22.21 -17.48
C GLU A 430 8.34 22.18 -17.26
N ILE A 431 7.57 22.89 -18.07
CA ILE A 431 6.10 22.82 -18.01
C ILE A 431 5.61 21.41 -18.35
N ASN A 432 6.19 20.73 -19.35
CA ASN A 432 5.89 19.33 -19.60
C ASN A 432 6.22 18.45 -18.39
N ARG A 433 7.39 18.65 -17.74
CA ARG A 433 7.79 17.90 -16.53
C ARG A 433 6.82 18.10 -15.37
N LEU A 434 6.44 19.34 -15.08
CA LEU A 434 5.45 19.66 -14.05
C LEU A 434 4.07 19.07 -14.36
N PHE A 435 3.67 19.10 -15.64
CA PHE A 435 2.44 18.46 -16.08
C PHE A 435 2.46 16.95 -15.87
N LEU A 436 3.56 16.26 -16.20
CA LEU A 436 3.71 14.82 -15.94
C LEU A 436 3.62 14.50 -14.45
N ALA A 437 4.32 15.27 -13.61
CA ALA A 437 4.24 15.13 -12.15
C ALA A 437 2.81 15.38 -11.63
N ALA A 438 2.09 16.35 -12.21
CA ALA A 438 0.70 16.61 -11.86
C ALA A 438 -0.23 15.47 -12.29
N ILE A 439 -0.03 14.90 -13.48
CA ILE A 439 -0.80 13.75 -13.92
C ILE A 439 -0.56 12.55 -12.99
N ASP A 440 0.68 12.27 -12.60
CA ASP A 440 0.98 11.19 -11.66
C ASP A 440 0.38 11.45 -10.26
N LYS A 441 0.77 12.56 -9.62
CA LYS A 441 0.45 12.83 -8.22
C LYS A 441 -0.92 13.46 -7.99
N ILE A 442 -1.36 14.39 -8.84
CA ILE A 442 -2.61 15.15 -8.63
C ILE A 442 -3.84 14.42 -9.17
N SER A 443 -3.70 13.60 -10.23
CA SER A 443 -4.84 12.84 -10.76
C SER A 443 -5.25 11.67 -9.85
N PHE A 444 -4.28 11.06 -9.17
CA PHE A 444 -4.50 9.94 -8.26
C PHE A 444 -5.30 10.35 -7.01
N LEU A 445 -5.03 11.52 -6.42
CA LEU A 445 -5.66 11.95 -5.16
C LEU A 445 -7.20 11.92 -5.17
N PRO A 446 -7.92 12.52 -6.14
CA PRO A 446 -9.38 12.39 -6.20
C PRO A 446 -9.85 10.96 -6.51
N PHE A 447 -9.09 10.18 -7.28
CA PHE A 447 -9.41 8.78 -7.55
C PHE A 447 -9.35 7.95 -6.25
N GLY A 448 -8.26 8.06 -5.49
CA GLY A 448 -8.09 7.37 -4.21
C GLY A 448 -9.18 7.78 -3.22
N LEU A 449 -9.46 9.09 -3.13
CA LEU A 449 -10.50 9.61 -2.26
C LEU A 449 -11.89 9.06 -2.61
N ILE A 450 -12.32 9.09 -3.88
CA ILE A 450 -13.66 8.62 -4.23
C ILE A 450 -13.80 7.11 -4.03
N LEU A 451 -12.74 6.34 -4.29
CA LEU A 451 -12.72 4.90 -4.06
C LEU A 451 -12.92 4.58 -2.58
N ASP A 452 -12.19 5.24 -1.69
CA ASP A 452 -12.31 5.00 -0.26
C ASP A 452 -13.60 5.57 0.33
N LEU A 453 -14.08 6.73 -0.11
CA LEU A 453 -15.41 7.23 0.24
C LEU A 453 -16.51 6.22 -0.12
N TRP A 454 -16.43 5.61 -1.31
CA TRP A 454 -17.36 4.58 -1.72
C TRP A 454 -17.27 3.34 -0.82
N ARG A 455 -16.06 2.87 -0.51
CA ARG A 455 -15.85 1.70 0.37
C ARG A 455 -16.35 1.97 1.79
N TRP A 456 -16.00 3.11 2.39
CA TRP A 456 -16.43 3.46 3.73
C TRP A 456 -17.96 3.50 3.82
N ARG A 457 -18.62 4.21 2.90
CA ARG A 457 -20.08 4.28 2.87
C ARG A 457 -20.74 2.94 2.57
N LEU A 458 -20.09 2.06 1.83
CA LEU A 458 -20.56 0.69 1.62
C LEU A 458 -20.51 -0.12 2.92
N PHE A 459 -19.38 -0.09 3.63
CA PHE A 459 -19.20 -0.78 4.91
C PHE A 459 -20.11 -0.23 6.00
N GLU A 460 -20.38 1.08 6.00
CA GLU A 460 -21.32 1.73 6.91
C GLU A 460 -22.79 1.43 6.55
N GLY A 461 -23.06 0.73 5.44
CA GLY A 461 -24.41 0.43 4.98
C GLY A 461 -25.16 1.62 4.35
N LYS A 462 -24.51 2.78 4.21
CA LYS A 462 -25.11 4.02 3.68
C LYS A 462 -25.42 3.97 2.18
N LEU A 463 -24.82 3.05 1.42
CA LEU A 463 -25.06 2.88 -0.02
C LEU A 463 -26.23 1.94 -0.36
N VAL A 464 -26.60 1.02 0.54
CA VAL A 464 -27.69 0.05 0.30
C VAL A 464 -29.06 0.75 0.30
N THR A 465 -29.20 1.81 1.09
CA THR A 465 -30.44 2.63 1.18
C THR A 465 -30.73 3.42 -0.10
N LEU A 466 -29.71 3.80 -0.88
CA LEU A 466 -29.88 4.57 -2.12
C LEU A 466 -30.39 3.72 -3.30
N ILE A 467 -30.01 2.45 -3.38
CA ILE A 467 -30.46 1.55 -4.48
C ILE A 467 -31.92 1.15 -4.32
N LEU A 468 -32.41 1.00 -3.09
CA LEU A 468 -33.84 0.73 -2.82
C LEU A 468 -34.73 1.96 -3.07
N MET A 469 -34.23 3.18 -2.86
CA MET A 469 -34.96 4.40 -3.20
C MET A 469 -34.98 4.68 -4.71
N MET A 470 -33.94 4.28 -5.47
CA MET A 470 -33.92 4.44 -6.94
C MET A 470 -34.75 3.38 -7.67
N ASN A 471 -34.91 2.17 -7.10
CA ASN A 471 -35.76 1.12 -7.66
C ASN A 471 -37.22 1.16 -7.16
N GLY A 472 -37.55 2.06 -6.24
CA GLY A 472 -38.92 2.29 -5.74
C GLY A 472 -39.61 3.52 -6.34
N GLY A 473 -39.01 4.14 -7.35
CA GLY A 473 -39.51 5.34 -8.02
C GLY A 473 -39.77 5.12 -9.51
N SER A 474 -40.72 4.24 -9.83
CA SER A 474 -41.48 4.26 -11.09
C SER A 474 -42.79 3.51 -10.91
#